data_AF-A0A8X8YIU9-F1
#
_entry.id   AF-A0A8X8YIU9-F1
#
_cell.length_a   1.000
_cell.length_b   1.000
_cell.length_c   1.000
_cell.angle_alpha   90.00
_cell.angle_beta   90.00
_cell.angle_gamma   90.00
#
_symmetry.space_group_name_H-M   'P 1'
#
loop_
_entity.id
_entity.type
_entity.pdbx_description
1 polymer ?
#
loop_
_entity_poly.entity_id
_entity_poly.type
_entity_poly.pdbx_seq_one_letter_code
_entity_poly.pdbx_strand_id
1 'polypeptide(L)'
;MVDLDWKTKMIGSDISNKSPKFSNKLQITIPPLKLRLAELAAASESLCSAYEQYLRLPELWKLWEATEFPEWKSESILKPAFTGLEITFRFISTVLSDARPYANRREWRRRIEALAMSQIEFIAQLCEDDEDGGETRATIPIVDLSASAGALAATNSSAEVWKMADDTVVVSHVSEESLLPRLATWHRFEDVARKIQYEIECQMQGCPYTLGLGEPNLSGKPSLNYDLICKPAAVHALKRCPIDDVESKNSENRTLYSTHQVLESWIRVAKQLIARIGDEIDSRRYEEAASHCWLLEKVWSILTQIEDLHLLMDPDDFLRLKNQLAIKAKSDSELFCFRSRELVAVTKSSKDLRHSVPAVLEVEVDPSGGPRIQNAAMELYRRKEESAKIHLLQAMQAVEGAVKRFYFCYKQLVAVVMGSLEAKANGESGDLLSQIFLEPTYFPSLDAAKTFLGERWSHDGLRHMGDNVLEDHIPKIGMEFETEVEAYDFYMKYAKVTGKVLEQQTIDVLQLRIPVLKLGVDDFFYAEI
;
A
#
# COMPACT_ATOMS: atom_id res chain seq x y z
N MET A 1 4.53 18.94 -43.01
CA MET A 1 4.75 20.34 -42.62
C MET A 1 3.63 20.67 -41.64
N VAL A 2 3.96 20.70 -40.36
CA VAL A 2 3.01 20.80 -39.24
C VAL A 2 2.68 22.27 -39.04
N ASP A 3 1.39 22.60 -39.04
CA ASP A 3 0.91 23.95 -38.73
C ASP A 3 0.48 23.99 -37.26
N LEU A 4 1.14 24.85 -36.49
CA LEU A 4 1.02 25.06 -35.05
C LEU A 4 0.52 26.49 -34.86
N ASP A 5 -0.75 26.68 -34.48
CA ASP A 5 -1.15 27.97 -33.91
C ASP A 5 -2.45 27.85 -33.08
N TRP A 6 -2.34 27.98 -31.75
CA TRP A 6 -3.51 28.31 -30.91
C TRP A 6 -3.19 29.15 -29.66
N LYS A 7 -2.08 29.90 -29.62
CA LYS A 7 -1.96 30.94 -28.57
C LYS A 7 -2.78 32.17 -28.94
N THR A 8 -3.54 32.64 -27.94
CA THR A 8 -3.91 34.05 -27.65
C THR A 8 -5.40 34.39 -27.80
N LYS A 9 -6.15 34.21 -26.71
CA LYS A 9 -7.19 35.19 -26.31
C LYS A 9 -7.04 35.49 -24.81
N MET A 10 -6.25 36.52 -24.51
CA MET A 10 -6.35 37.30 -23.28
C MET A 10 -7.73 37.94 -23.22
N ILE A 11 -8.46 37.72 -22.13
CA ILE A 11 -9.63 38.52 -21.77
C ILE A 11 -9.14 39.66 -20.87
N GLY A 12 -9.43 40.89 -21.30
CA GLY A 12 -9.03 42.12 -20.65
C GLY A 12 -9.71 42.32 -19.29
N SER A 13 -8.95 42.99 -18.42
CA SER A 13 -9.32 43.48 -17.11
C SER A 13 -10.36 44.60 -17.20
N ASP A 14 -11.55 44.38 -16.62
CA ASP A 14 -12.42 45.47 -16.16
C ASP A 14 -12.82 45.19 -14.70
N ILE A 15 -12.24 46.00 -13.81
CA ILE A 15 -12.43 45.97 -12.36
C ILE A 15 -13.73 46.70 -12.04
N SER A 16 -14.71 46.00 -11.47
CA SER A 16 -15.89 46.60 -10.83
C SER A 16 -15.81 46.39 -9.33
N ASN A 17 -15.44 47.45 -8.60
CA ASN A 17 -15.41 47.52 -7.14
C ASN A 17 -16.83 47.69 -6.58
N LYS A 18 -17.56 46.58 -6.35
CA LYS A 18 -18.71 46.52 -5.44
C LYS A 18 -18.73 45.16 -4.73
N SER A 19 -18.54 45.18 -3.42
CA SER A 19 -18.64 44.01 -2.54
C SER A 19 -20.09 43.49 -2.48
N PRO A 20 -20.35 42.19 -2.78
CA PRO A 20 -21.66 41.60 -2.54
C PRO A 20 -21.74 41.09 -1.10
N LYS A 21 -22.74 41.58 -0.39
CA LYS A 21 -23.13 41.19 0.97
C LYS A 21 -23.40 39.67 1.02
N PHE A 22 -22.80 38.98 1.97
CA PHE A 22 -23.03 37.55 2.23
C PHE A 22 -24.50 37.31 2.63
N SER A 23 -25.26 36.73 1.71
CA SER A 23 -26.56 36.12 1.96
C SER A 23 -26.33 34.64 2.32
N ASN A 24 -26.58 34.28 3.58
CA ASN A 24 -26.65 32.90 4.05
C ASN A 24 -27.75 32.13 3.31
N LYS A 25 -27.41 31.47 2.19
CA LYS A 25 -28.15 30.38 1.53
C LYS A 25 -27.38 29.93 0.28
N LEU A 26 -26.28 29.22 0.46
CA LEU A 26 -25.68 28.42 -0.61
C LEU A 26 -26.21 26.99 -0.48
N GLN A 27 -27.38 26.73 -1.08
CA GLN A 27 -27.72 25.38 -1.51
C GLN A 27 -26.85 25.07 -2.73
N ILE A 28 -25.63 24.59 -2.50
CA ILE A 28 -24.80 23.99 -3.54
C ILE A 28 -25.48 22.67 -3.89
N THR A 29 -26.36 22.72 -4.88
CA THR A 29 -26.93 21.52 -5.47
C THR A 29 -25.89 21.03 -6.48
N ILE A 30 -24.97 20.17 -6.03
CA ILE A 30 -24.12 19.40 -6.96
C ILE A 30 -25.11 18.49 -7.71
N PRO A 31 -25.28 18.64 -9.04
CA PRO A 31 -26.10 17.69 -9.77
C PRO A 31 -25.45 16.31 -9.59
N PRO A 32 -26.17 15.28 -9.15
CA PRO A 32 -25.58 13.96 -9.00
C PRO A 32 -25.11 13.53 -10.39
N LEU A 33 -23.80 13.33 -10.52
CA LEU A 33 -23.23 12.70 -11.70
C LEU A 33 -23.91 11.33 -11.78
N LYS A 34 -24.84 11.17 -12.73
CA LYS A 34 -25.48 9.88 -13.02
C LYS A 34 -24.44 8.97 -13.68
N LEU A 35 -23.41 8.60 -12.93
CA LEU A 35 -22.56 7.46 -13.24
C LEU A 35 -23.46 6.24 -13.19
N ARG A 36 -23.85 5.74 -14.37
CA ARG A 36 -24.31 4.36 -14.46
C ARG A 36 -23.10 3.50 -14.12
N LEU A 37 -23.05 3.04 -12.87
CA LEU A 37 -22.02 2.11 -12.43
C LEU A 37 -22.24 0.80 -13.19
N ALA A 38 -21.37 0.52 -14.14
CA ALA A 38 -21.29 -0.79 -14.76
C ALA A 38 -20.93 -1.79 -13.66
N GLU A 39 -21.64 -2.90 -13.61
CA GLU A 39 -21.31 -3.96 -12.67
C GLU A 39 -19.90 -4.47 -13.00
N LEU A 40 -18.99 -4.40 -12.02
CA LEU A 40 -17.64 -4.92 -12.18
C LEU A 40 -17.74 -6.41 -12.52
N ALA A 41 -17.25 -6.81 -13.69
CA ALA A 41 -17.29 -8.19 -14.15
C ALA A 41 -15.93 -8.57 -14.73
N ALA A 42 -15.60 -9.86 -14.60
CA ALA A 42 -14.45 -10.43 -15.28
C ALA A 42 -14.67 -10.41 -16.80
N ALA A 43 -13.58 -10.56 -17.54
CA ALA A 43 -13.63 -10.75 -18.98
C ALA A 43 -14.44 -12.02 -19.35
N SER A 44 -14.66 -12.22 -20.65
CA SER A 44 -15.37 -13.42 -21.11
C SER A 44 -14.69 -14.71 -20.62
N GLU A 45 -15.48 -15.76 -20.40
CA GLU A 45 -15.03 -17.08 -19.93
C GLU A 45 -13.82 -17.61 -20.71
N SER A 46 -13.83 -17.40 -22.04
CA SER A 46 -12.74 -17.79 -22.93
C SER A 46 -11.44 -17.02 -22.70
N LEU A 47 -11.51 -15.72 -22.41
CA LEU A 47 -10.34 -14.87 -22.15
C LEU A 47 -9.75 -15.15 -20.76
N CYS A 48 -10.59 -15.36 -19.75
CA CYS A 48 -10.15 -15.78 -18.43
C CYS A 48 -9.47 -17.14 -18.47
N SER A 49 -10.08 -18.13 -19.14
CA SER A 49 -9.48 -19.47 -19.28
C SER A 49 -8.15 -19.44 -20.02
N ALA A 50 -8.04 -18.63 -21.09
CA ALA A 50 -6.80 -18.47 -21.83
C ALA A 50 -5.70 -17.81 -20.97
N TYR A 51 -6.06 -16.84 -20.13
CA TYR A 51 -5.14 -16.19 -19.19
C TYR A 51 -4.66 -17.16 -18.10
N GLU A 52 -5.57 -17.92 -17.49
CA GLU A 52 -5.25 -18.94 -16.48
C GLU A 52 -4.30 -20.02 -17.04
N GLN A 53 -4.56 -20.49 -18.26
CA GLN A 53 -3.68 -21.44 -18.95
C GLN A 53 -2.34 -20.82 -19.32
N TYR A 54 -2.34 -19.58 -19.83
CA TYR A 54 -1.12 -18.85 -20.19
C TYR A 54 -0.17 -18.76 -19.00
N LEU A 55 -0.69 -18.48 -17.79
CA LEU A 55 0.08 -18.35 -16.54
C LEU A 55 0.31 -19.66 -15.78
N ARG A 56 -0.27 -20.77 -16.24
CA ARG A 56 -0.24 -22.07 -15.53
C ARG A 56 -0.81 -21.97 -14.11
N LEU A 57 -1.89 -21.20 -13.94
CA LEU A 57 -2.57 -21.03 -12.65
C LEU A 57 -3.10 -22.33 -12.07
N PRO A 58 -3.68 -23.28 -12.85
CA PRO A 58 -4.13 -24.55 -12.29
C PRO A 58 -3.02 -25.36 -11.61
N GLU A 59 -1.77 -25.27 -12.10
CA GLU A 59 -0.62 -25.91 -11.46
C GLU A 59 -0.13 -25.13 -10.25
N LEU A 60 -0.12 -23.80 -10.30
CA LEU A 60 0.21 -22.96 -9.14
C LEU A 60 -0.80 -23.13 -7.99
N TRP A 61 -2.10 -23.21 -8.29
CA TRP A 61 -3.15 -23.46 -7.30
C TRP A 61 -2.91 -24.73 -6.52
N LYS A 62 -2.47 -25.81 -7.18
CA LYS A 62 -2.15 -27.07 -6.49
C LYS A 62 -1.04 -26.93 -5.44
N LEU A 63 -0.12 -25.98 -5.60
CA LEU A 63 0.97 -25.77 -4.66
C LEU A 63 0.48 -25.07 -3.38
N TRP A 64 -0.36 -24.04 -3.52
CA TRP A 64 -0.79 -23.22 -2.38
C TRP A 64 -2.19 -23.53 -1.85
N GLU A 65 -3.00 -24.33 -2.54
CA GLU A 65 -4.31 -24.81 -2.03
C GLU A 65 -4.21 -26.13 -1.26
N ALA A 66 -3.10 -26.85 -1.39
CA ALA A 66 -2.85 -28.03 -0.58
C ALA A 66 -2.69 -27.64 0.89
N THR A 67 -3.63 -28.03 1.74
CA THR A 67 -3.48 -27.92 3.20
C THR A 67 -2.59 -29.05 3.69
N GLU A 68 -1.38 -28.72 4.09
CA GLU A 68 -0.36 -29.66 4.57
C GLU A 68 -0.07 -29.47 6.05
N PHE A 69 -0.34 -28.27 6.58
CA PHE A 69 -0.11 -27.87 7.96
C PHE A 69 -1.41 -27.26 8.53
N PRO A 70 -2.48 -28.06 8.70
CA PRO A 70 -3.82 -27.54 9.00
C PRO A 70 -3.93 -26.74 10.30
N GLU A 71 -3.04 -27.00 11.26
CA GLU A 71 -2.98 -26.27 12.54
C GLU A 71 -2.21 -24.94 12.43
N TRP A 72 -1.47 -24.73 11.34
CA TRP A 72 -0.83 -23.44 11.05
C TRP A 72 -1.83 -22.51 10.37
N LYS A 73 -2.47 -21.66 11.17
CA LYS A 73 -3.54 -20.74 10.73
C LYS A 73 -3.14 -19.87 9.53
N SER A 74 -1.88 -19.47 9.45
CA SER A 74 -1.38 -18.62 8.38
C SER A 74 -0.88 -19.40 7.15
N GLU A 75 -0.97 -20.74 7.13
CA GLU A 75 -0.55 -21.58 5.99
C GLU A 75 -1.17 -21.10 4.67
N SER A 76 -2.48 -20.87 4.65
CA SER A 76 -3.24 -20.51 3.44
C SER A 76 -2.82 -19.14 2.88
N ILE A 77 -2.28 -18.25 3.71
CA ILE A 77 -1.79 -16.92 3.32
C ILE A 77 -0.30 -16.98 2.99
N LEU A 78 0.50 -17.73 3.75
CA LEU A 78 1.95 -17.78 3.60
C LEU A 78 2.41 -18.61 2.40
N LYS A 79 1.76 -19.74 2.06
CA LYS A 79 2.13 -20.53 0.87
C LYS A 79 2.08 -19.73 -0.44
N PRO A 80 0.99 -19.00 -0.76
CA PRO A 80 0.98 -18.16 -1.95
C PRO A 80 1.96 -16.98 -1.82
N ALA A 81 2.17 -16.40 -0.63
CA ALA A 81 3.18 -15.35 -0.43
C ALA A 81 4.61 -15.85 -0.71
N PHE A 82 4.99 -17.02 -0.19
CA PHE A 82 6.28 -17.65 -0.48
C PHE A 82 6.42 -18.04 -1.94
N THR A 83 5.36 -18.56 -2.56
CA THR A 83 5.37 -18.86 -4.00
C THR A 83 5.63 -17.59 -4.82
N GLY A 84 4.95 -16.48 -4.48
CA GLY A 84 5.19 -15.17 -5.09
C GLY A 84 6.62 -14.68 -4.91
N LEU A 85 7.17 -14.81 -3.71
CA LEU A 85 8.56 -14.43 -3.38
C LEU A 85 9.59 -15.27 -4.16
N GLU A 86 9.41 -16.58 -4.24
CA GLU A 86 10.30 -17.47 -5.00
C GLU A 86 10.25 -17.17 -6.52
N ILE A 87 9.06 -16.83 -7.04
CA ILE A 87 8.93 -16.34 -8.42
C ILE A 87 9.65 -15.00 -8.58
N THR A 88 9.61 -14.09 -7.59
CA THR A 88 10.39 -12.85 -7.61
C THR A 88 11.89 -13.12 -7.68
N PHE A 89 12.43 -14.09 -6.93
CA PHE A 89 13.84 -14.47 -7.04
C PHE A 89 14.19 -14.98 -8.45
N ARG A 90 13.33 -15.81 -9.03
CA ARG A 90 13.44 -16.24 -10.43
C ARG A 90 13.38 -15.07 -11.40
N PHE A 91 12.58 -14.06 -11.10
CA PHE A 91 12.44 -12.87 -11.91
C PHE A 91 13.70 -12.00 -11.88
N ILE A 92 14.33 -11.83 -10.71
CA ILE A 92 15.66 -11.20 -10.56
C ILE A 92 16.66 -11.89 -11.49
N SER A 93 16.73 -13.22 -11.43
CA SER A 93 17.63 -13.99 -12.29
C SER A 93 17.36 -13.74 -13.77
N THR A 94 16.08 -13.74 -14.17
CA THR A 94 15.65 -13.56 -15.57
C THR A 94 16.04 -12.19 -16.11
N VAL A 95 15.67 -11.11 -15.41
CA VAL A 95 15.89 -9.73 -15.87
C VAL A 95 17.35 -9.36 -15.80
N LEU A 96 18.05 -9.72 -14.71
CA LEU A 96 19.46 -9.41 -14.59
C LEU A 96 20.33 -10.24 -15.53
N SER A 97 19.84 -11.39 -16.01
CA SER A 97 20.52 -12.21 -17.04
C SER A 97 20.37 -11.69 -18.46
N ASP A 98 19.39 -10.83 -18.74
CA ASP A 98 19.11 -10.33 -20.08
C ASP A 98 20.35 -9.65 -20.69
N ALA A 99 20.78 -10.15 -21.85
CA ALA A 99 21.99 -9.69 -22.53
C ALA A 99 21.74 -8.44 -23.37
N ARG A 100 20.49 -8.05 -23.63
CA ARG A 100 20.14 -6.92 -24.48
C ARG A 100 20.48 -5.58 -23.83
N PRO A 101 20.95 -4.58 -24.60
CA PRO A 101 21.44 -3.31 -24.07
C PRO A 101 20.28 -2.40 -23.63
N TYR A 102 19.61 -2.76 -22.54
CA TYR A 102 18.59 -1.90 -21.95
C TYR A 102 19.22 -0.76 -21.16
N ALA A 103 18.79 0.47 -21.44
CA ALA A 103 19.22 1.67 -20.72
C ALA A 103 18.77 1.68 -19.24
N ASN A 104 17.81 0.83 -18.85
CA ASN A 104 17.18 0.85 -17.52
C ASN A 104 17.44 -0.41 -16.65
N ARG A 105 18.46 -1.25 -16.95
CA ARG A 105 18.79 -2.45 -16.12
C ARG A 105 18.96 -2.14 -14.63
N ARG A 106 19.51 -0.96 -14.31
CA ARG A 106 19.67 -0.49 -12.92
C ARG A 106 18.32 -0.26 -12.25
N GLU A 107 17.34 0.24 -12.99
CA GLU A 107 15.99 0.49 -12.46
C GLU A 107 15.22 -0.81 -12.31
N TRP A 108 15.32 -1.73 -13.28
CA TRP A 108 14.86 -3.11 -13.14
C TRP A 108 15.37 -3.78 -11.87
N ARG A 109 16.69 -3.69 -11.63
CA ARG A 109 17.29 -4.19 -10.39
C ARG A 109 16.64 -3.57 -9.16
N ARG A 110 16.56 -2.24 -9.10
CA ARG A 110 16.04 -1.51 -7.94
C ARG A 110 14.58 -1.84 -7.65
N ARG A 111 13.72 -1.89 -8.67
CA ARG A 111 12.29 -2.12 -8.47
C ARG A 111 11.98 -3.57 -8.09
N ILE A 112 12.67 -4.55 -8.68
CA ILE A 112 12.50 -5.95 -8.28
C ILE A 112 13.11 -6.20 -6.89
N GLU A 113 14.24 -5.57 -6.56
CA GLU A 113 14.82 -5.60 -5.20
C GLU A 113 13.83 -5.01 -4.18
N ALA A 114 13.26 -3.83 -4.44
CA ALA A 114 12.26 -3.18 -3.58
C ALA A 114 10.96 -3.99 -3.46
N LEU A 115 10.54 -4.65 -4.54
CA LEU A 115 9.41 -5.57 -4.52
C LEU A 115 9.69 -6.75 -3.57
N ALA A 116 10.84 -7.40 -3.69
CA ALA A 116 11.23 -8.50 -2.80
C ALA A 116 11.27 -8.04 -1.33
N MET A 117 11.81 -6.86 -1.05
CA MET A 117 11.81 -6.27 0.30
C MET A 117 10.39 -6.07 0.84
N SER A 118 9.48 -5.49 0.05
CA SER A 118 8.07 -5.30 0.44
C SER A 118 7.35 -6.64 0.71
N GLN A 119 7.67 -7.67 -0.07
CA GLN A 119 7.15 -9.03 0.10
C GLN A 119 7.65 -9.67 1.40
N ILE A 120 8.94 -9.52 1.71
CA ILE A 120 9.57 -10.01 2.94
C ILE A 120 8.98 -9.29 4.16
N GLU A 121 8.86 -7.97 4.10
CA GLU A 121 8.26 -7.16 5.17
C GLU A 121 6.82 -7.59 5.45
N PHE A 122 6.04 -7.95 4.43
CA PHE A 122 4.69 -8.53 4.63
C PHE A 122 4.74 -9.89 5.31
N ILE A 123 5.61 -10.78 4.84
CA ILE A 123 5.76 -12.13 5.40
C ILE A 123 6.18 -12.06 6.87
N ALA A 124 7.09 -11.15 7.22
CA ALA A 124 7.56 -10.99 8.59
C ALA A 124 6.43 -10.56 9.53
N GLN A 125 5.64 -9.54 9.14
CA GLN A 125 4.47 -9.09 9.93
C GLN A 125 3.49 -10.23 10.20
N LEU A 126 3.22 -11.07 9.20
CA LEU A 126 2.34 -12.23 9.37
C LEU A 126 2.96 -13.32 10.26
N CYS A 127 4.29 -13.46 10.27
CA CYS A 127 4.98 -14.41 11.15
C CYS A 127 5.10 -13.91 12.60
N GLU A 128 5.13 -12.59 12.83
CA GLU A 128 5.04 -11.98 14.15
C GLU A 128 3.66 -12.24 14.78
N ASP A 129 2.58 -12.02 14.00
CA ASP A 129 1.20 -12.26 14.44
C ASP A 129 0.91 -13.75 14.80
N ASP A 130 1.68 -14.69 14.25
CA ASP A 130 1.56 -16.13 14.57
C ASP A 130 2.13 -16.49 15.96
N GLU A 131 2.90 -15.61 16.61
CA GLU A 131 3.51 -15.83 17.94
C GLU A 131 2.51 -15.68 19.09
N ASP A 132 1.52 -14.79 18.97
CA ASP A 132 0.55 -14.48 20.03
C ASP A 132 -0.42 -15.64 20.33
N GLY A 133 -0.47 -16.65 19.45
CA GLY A 133 -1.25 -17.88 19.63
C GLY A 133 -0.39 -19.05 20.12
N GLY A 134 -0.06 -19.10 21.42
CA GLY A 134 0.85 -20.11 22.01
C GLY A 134 0.58 -21.61 21.72
N GLU A 135 -0.54 -21.97 21.09
CA GLU A 135 -0.89 -23.32 20.63
C GLU A 135 -0.34 -23.69 19.24
N THR A 136 -0.04 -22.71 18.35
CA THR A 136 0.38 -22.97 16.95
C THR A 136 1.88 -23.21 16.78
N ARG A 137 2.71 -22.88 17.77
CA ARG A 137 4.18 -22.96 17.67
C ARG A 137 4.69 -24.38 17.38
N ALA A 138 4.00 -25.40 17.88
CA ALA A 138 4.40 -26.81 17.70
C ALA A 138 4.05 -27.37 16.30
N THR A 139 3.28 -26.63 15.50
CA THR A 139 2.75 -27.12 14.22
C THR A 139 3.36 -26.41 13.01
N ILE A 140 4.15 -25.35 13.23
CA ILE A 140 4.89 -24.66 12.19
C ILE A 140 6.08 -25.55 11.78
N PRO A 141 6.26 -25.84 10.49
CA PRO A 141 7.36 -26.67 10.00
C PRO A 141 8.69 -25.92 10.10
N ILE A 142 9.29 -25.94 11.29
CA ILE A 142 10.62 -25.39 11.59
C ILE A 142 11.68 -26.49 11.55
N VAL A 143 12.87 -26.14 11.09
CA VAL A 143 14.08 -26.95 11.25
C VAL A 143 14.79 -26.46 12.50
N ASP A 144 14.74 -27.28 13.55
CA ASP A 144 15.37 -26.96 14.84
C ASP A 144 16.89 -26.85 14.69
N LEU A 145 17.47 -25.97 15.50
CA LEU A 145 18.90 -25.85 15.68
C LEU A 145 19.36 -27.13 16.37
N SER A 146 19.70 -28.17 15.62
CA SER A 146 20.28 -29.36 16.25
C SER A 146 21.58 -28.93 16.92
N ALA A 147 21.60 -28.94 18.26
CA ALA A 147 22.83 -29.00 19.04
C ALA A 147 23.47 -30.37 18.76
N SER A 148 24.01 -30.54 17.55
CA SER A 148 24.75 -31.75 17.23
C SER A 148 25.98 -31.74 18.12
N ALA A 149 26.13 -32.77 18.96
CA ALA A 149 27.28 -32.96 19.81
C ALA A 149 28.52 -33.19 18.93
N GLY A 150 29.09 -32.12 18.39
CA GLY A 150 30.36 -32.09 17.67
C GLY A 150 30.46 -32.99 16.43
N ALA A 151 29.34 -33.45 15.86
CA ALA A 151 29.33 -34.31 14.69
C ALA A 151 28.40 -33.73 13.62
N LEU A 152 28.87 -32.68 12.94
CA LEU A 152 28.32 -32.30 11.65
C LEU A 152 28.56 -33.45 10.68
N ALA A 153 27.50 -34.14 10.28
CA ALA A 153 27.51 -34.67 8.93
C ALA A 153 27.61 -33.45 8.01
N ALA A 154 28.67 -33.37 7.21
CA ALA A 154 28.82 -32.34 6.19
C ALA A 154 27.77 -32.57 5.09
N THR A 155 26.52 -32.25 5.38
CA THR A 155 25.49 -31.98 4.38
C THR A 155 25.59 -30.50 4.03
N ASN A 156 25.71 -30.19 2.74
CA ASN A 156 26.10 -28.87 2.23
C ASN A 156 25.13 -27.70 2.56
N SER A 157 24.01 -27.97 3.24
CA SER A 157 22.94 -27.01 3.59
C SER A 157 22.97 -26.53 5.05
N SER A 158 23.78 -27.17 5.89
CA SER A 158 23.90 -26.83 7.31
C SER A 158 25.15 -25.98 7.54
N ALA A 159 24.97 -24.73 7.97
CA ALA A 159 26.09 -23.83 8.29
C ALA A 159 26.17 -23.60 9.80
N GLU A 160 27.36 -23.82 10.38
CA GLU A 160 27.65 -23.36 11.75
C GLU A 160 27.59 -21.84 11.75
N VAL A 161 26.68 -21.28 12.56
CA VAL A 161 26.45 -19.84 12.62
C VAL A 161 27.28 -19.22 13.75
N TRP A 162 27.12 -19.72 14.98
CA TRP A 162 27.86 -19.24 16.16
C TRP A 162 28.03 -20.35 17.20
N LYS A 163 29.10 -20.24 18.00
CA LYS A 163 29.33 -21.07 19.19
C LYS A 163 28.92 -20.28 20.43
N MET A 164 27.96 -20.78 21.17
CA MET A 164 27.51 -20.18 22.44
C MET A 164 28.56 -20.35 23.53
N ALA A 165 28.45 -19.58 24.61
CA ALA A 165 29.41 -19.61 25.73
C ALA A 165 29.47 -20.96 26.47
N ASP A 166 28.44 -21.79 26.29
CA ASP A 166 28.34 -23.16 26.79
C ASP A 166 28.82 -24.21 25.77
N ASP A 167 29.53 -23.77 24.73
CA ASP A 167 30.03 -24.57 23.60
C ASP A 167 28.94 -25.14 22.66
N THR A 168 27.67 -24.73 22.80
CA THR A 168 26.59 -25.12 21.88
C THR A 168 26.79 -24.46 20.52
N VAL A 169 26.89 -25.28 19.46
CA VAL A 169 26.98 -24.80 18.06
C VAL A 169 25.57 -24.64 17.51
N VAL A 170 25.22 -23.40 17.14
CA VAL A 170 23.97 -23.08 16.44
C VAL A 170 24.17 -23.34 14.96
N VAL A 171 23.34 -24.20 14.38
CA VAL A 171 23.37 -24.57 12.96
C VAL A 171 22.10 -24.04 12.30
N SER A 172 22.24 -23.09 11.37
CA SER A 172 21.12 -22.63 10.54
C SER A 172 20.99 -23.52 9.31
N HIS A 173 19.77 -23.94 9.01
CA HIS A 173 19.46 -24.67 7.79
C HIS A 173 19.10 -23.68 6.68
N VAL A 174 19.79 -23.81 5.54
CA VAL A 174 19.54 -23.00 4.35
C VAL A 174 18.86 -23.85 3.29
N SER A 175 17.75 -23.34 2.74
CA SER A 175 17.02 -23.96 1.62
C SER A 175 17.97 -24.38 0.49
N GLU A 176 17.87 -25.64 0.06
CA GLU A 176 18.66 -26.20 -1.04
C GLU A 176 18.02 -25.92 -2.39
N GLU A 177 16.70 -25.81 -2.43
CA GLU A 177 15.95 -25.65 -3.68
C GLU A 177 15.69 -24.19 -4.05
N SER A 178 15.61 -23.27 -3.08
CA SER A 178 15.35 -21.85 -3.33
C SER A 178 16.44 -21.22 -4.17
N LEU A 179 16.04 -20.27 -5.02
CA LEU A 179 16.96 -19.57 -5.87
C LEU A 179 17.77 -18.50 -5.13
N LEU A 180 17.28 -17.92 -4.03
CA LEU A 180 17.98 -16.81 -3.36
C LEU A 180 19.38 -17.20 -2.86
N PRO A 181 19.58 -18.29 -2.09
CA PRO A 181 20.91 -18.75 -1.70
C PRO A 181 21.83 -18.98 -2.91
N ARG A 182 21.27 -19.52 -3.99
CA ARG A 182 22.03 -19.81 -5.23
C ARG A 182 22.47 -18.53 -5.92
N LEU A 183 21.61 -17.50 -5.99
CA LEU A 183 21.96 -16.19 -6.56
C LEU A 183 23.11 -15.52 -5.79
N ALA A 184 23.18 -15.71 -4.47
CA ALA A 184 24.27 -15.18 -3.65
C ALA A 184 25.64 -15.78 -4.02
N THR A 185 25.69 -17.00 -4.57
CA THR A 185 26.95 -17.63 -5.01
C THR A 185 27.43 -17.16 -6.38
N TRP A 186 26.60 -16.43 -7.13
CA TRP A 186 26.90 -16.00 -8.49
C TRP A 186 27.26 -14.51 -8.51
N HIS A 187 28.50 -14.18 -8.86
CA HIS A 187 29.02 -12.80 -8.83
C HIS A 187 28.11 -11.74 -9.48
N ARG A 188 27.38 -12.10 -10.55
CA ARG A 188 26.43 -11.19 -11.24
C ARG A 188 25.25 -10.75 -10.37
N PHE A 189 24.82 -11.58 -9.42
CA PHE A 189 23.62 -11.40 -8.61
C PHE A 189 23.93 -11.23 -7.12
N GLU A 190 25.17 -11.55 -6.70
CA GLU A 190 25.66 -11.51 -5.32
C GLU A 190 25.22 -10.27 -4.55
N ASP A 191 25.42 -9.07 -5.11
CA ASP A 191 25.04 -7.81 -4.45
C ASP A 191 23.54 -7.73 -4.13
N VAL A 192 22.68 -8.15 -5.06
CA VAL A 192 21.21 -8.10 -4.88
C VAL A 192 20.76 -9.18 -3.91
N ALA A 193 21.29 -10.39 -4.07
CA ALA A 193 20.95 -11.52 -3.21
C ALA A 193 21.36 -11.26 -1.75
N ARG A 194 22.58 -10.75 -1.50
CA ARG A 194 23.02 -10.39 -0.15
C ARG A 194 22.17 -9.31 0.49
N LYS A 195 21.78 -8.28 -0.26
CA LYS A 195 20.87 -7.26 0.29
C LYS A 195 19.53 -7.83 0.70
N ILE A 196 18.95 -8.72 -0.12
CA ILE A 196 17.70 -9.40 0.22
C ILE A 196 17.89 -10.27 1.46
N GLN A 197 19.01 -11.00 1.58
CA GLN A 197 19.34 -11.79 2.77
C GLN A 197 19.48 -10.92 4.04
N TYR A 198 20.08 -9.73 3.93
CA TYR A 198 20.11 -8.77 5.04
C TYR A 198 18.74 -8.17 5.34
N GLU A 199 17.90 -7.96 4.33
CA GLU A 199 16.52 -7.52 4.57
C GLU A 199 15.74 -8.58 5.34
N ILE A 200 15.90 -9.86 5.02
CA ILE A 200 15.30 -10.96 5.78
C ILE A 200 15.77 -10.89 7.24
N GLU A 201 17.05 -10.73 7.51
CA GLU A 201 17.56 -10.57 8.89
C GLU A 201 16.89 -9.40 9.63
N CYS A 202 16.81 -8.23 8.97
CA CYS A 202 16.22 -7.03 9.56
C CYS A 202 14.73 -7.21 9.86
N GLN A 203 13.96 -7.73 8.90
CA GLN A 203 12.51 -7.87 9.03
C GLN A 203 12.12 -9.00 9.98
N MET A 204 12.89 -10.10 10.00
CA MET A 204 12.60 -11.25 10.86
C MET A 204 13.12 -11.07 12.30
N GLN A 205 13.60 -9.87 12.67
CA GLN A 205 14.13 -9.60 14.01
C GLN A 205 13.06 -9.76 15.11
N GLY A 206 11.81 -9.39 14.84
CA GLY A 206 10.69 -9.60 15.77
C GLY A 206 10.09 -11.01 15.74
N CYS A 207 10.32 -11.78 14.67
CA CYS A 207 9.70 -13.10 14.50
C CYS A 207 10.31 -14.21 15.40
N PRO A 208 9.57 -15.28 15.72
CA PRO A 208 10.08 -16.40 16.51
C PRO A 208 11.04 -17.33 15.75
N TYR A 209 11.06 -17.24 14.42
CA TYR A 209 11.91 -18.01 13.50
C TYR A 209 12.38 -17.12 12.36
N THR A 210 13.34 -17.60 11.57
CA THR A 210 13.81 -16.97 10.34
C THR A 210 13.33 -17.75 9.10
N LEU A 211 13.54 -17.23 7.88
CA LEU A 211 13.03 -17.85 6.64
C LEU A 211 13.85 -19.03 6.12
N GLY A 212 15.12 -19.17 6.50
CA GLY A 212 16.01 -20.23 6.02
C GLY A 212 16.47 -20.03 4.57
N LEU A 213 16.65 -18.79 4.11
CA LEU A 213 17.00 -18.41 2.74
C LEU A 213 18.44 -17.88 2.61
N GLY A 214 19.29 -18.22 3.58
CA GLY A 214 20.71 -17.87 3.60
C GLY A 214 20.98 -16.50 4.22
N GLU A 215 20.02 -15.93 4.93
CA GLU A 215 20.24 -14.81 5.85
C GLU A 215 21.24 -15.18 6.97
N PRO A 216 21.97 -14.20 7.53
CA PRO A 216 22.97 -14.45 8.56
C PRO A 216 22.45 -15.12 9.83
N ASN A 217 21.19 -14.86 10.23
CA ASN A 217 20.57 -15.36 11.45
C ASN A 217 21.39 -15.02 12.71
N LEU A 218 21.64 -13.72 12.95
CA LEU A 218 22.51 -13.25 14.03
C LEU A 218 21.97 -13.56 15.42
N SER A 219 20.64 -13.74 15.51
CA SER A 219 19.94 -14.11 16.74
C SER A 219 19.90 -15.61 17.01
N GLY A 220 20.38 -16.44 16.07
CA GLY A 220 20.39 -17.89 16.22
C GLY A 220 18.99 -18.46 16.44
N LYS A 221 18.01 -18.03 15.64
CA LYS A 221 16.63 -18.52 15.66
C LYS A 221 16.49 -19.81 14.85
N PRO A 222 15.50 -20.67 15.12
CA PRO A 222 15.15 -21.76 14.19
C PRO A 222 14.74 -21.17 12.83
N SER A 223 14.92 -21.95 11.76
CA SER A 223 14.54 -21.55 10.40
C SER A 223 13.28 -22.30 9.96
N LEU A 224 12.42 -21.66 9.19
CA LEU A 224 11.36 -22.37 8.47
C LEU A 224 11.95 -23.41 7.51
N ASN A 225 11.27 -24.55 7.37
CA ASN A 225 11.57 -25.51 6.32
C ASN A 225 11.00 -25.00 4.98
N TYR A 226 11.67 -24.00 4.40
CA TYR A 226 11.21 -23.31 3.18
C TYR A 226 10.97 -24.28 2.01
N ASP A 227 11.83 -25.29 1.85
CA ASP A 227 11.72 -26.28 0.78
C ASP A 227 10.44 -27.11 0.92
N LEU A 228 10.08 -27.48 2.15
CA LEU A 228 8.85 -28.24 2.42
C LEU A 228 7.60 -27.38 2.20
N ILE A 229 7.63 -26.10 2.59
CA ILE A 229 6.47 -25.19 2.55
C ILE A 229 6.23 -24.67 1.13
N CYS A 230 7.26 -24.07 0.52
CA CYS A 230 7.16 -23.38 -0.78
C CYS A 230 7.32 -24.34 -1.96
N LYS A 231 8.08 -25.43 -1.79
CA LYS A 231 8.45 -26.38 -2.85
C LYS A 231 9.08 -25.68 -4.07
N PRO A 232 10.24 -24.99 -3.91
CA PRO A 232 10.83 -24.18 -4.97
C PRO A 232 11.08 -24.95 -6.27
N ALA A 233 11.46 -26.22 -6.23
CA ALA A 233 11.62 -27.02 -7.45
C ALA A 233 10.33 -27.11 -8.27
N ALA A 234 9.18 -27.27 -7.62
CA ALA A 234 7.88 -27.31 -8.28
C ALA A 234 7.52 -25.94 -8.88
N VAL A 235 7.75 -24.84 -8.14
CA VAL A 235 7.56 -23.47 -8.64
C VAL A 235 8.46 -23.19 -9.85
N HIS A 236 9.70 -23.65 -9.82
CA HIS A 236 10.66 -23.49 -10.92
C HIS A 236 10.34 -24.33 -12.15
N ALA A 237 9.66 -25.47 -11.99
CA ALA A 237 9.15 -26.26 -13.11
C ALA A 237 8.09 -25.50 -13.93
N LEU A 238 7.46 -24.47 -13.32
CA LEU A 238 6.47 -23.61 -13.97
C LEU A 238 7.07 -22.39 -14.68
N LYS A 239 8.39 -22.31 -14.85
CA LYS A 239 9.06 -21.15 -15.49
C LYS A 239 8.84 -21.01 -17.00
N ARG A 240 8.40 -22.08 -17.68
CA ARG A 240 8.20 -22.07 -19.13
C ARG A 240 6.74 -21.74 -19.44
N CYS A 241 6.54 -20.71 -20.26
CA CYS A 241 5.23 -20.41 -20.82
C CYS A 241 4.84 -21.52 -21.81
N PRO A 242 3.58 -21.99 -21.83
CA PRO A 242 3.11 -22.99 -22.81
C PRO A 242 3.21 -22.53 -24.27
N ILE A 243 3.29 -21.22 -24.51
CA ILE A 243 3.30 -20.58 -25.83
C ILE A 243 4.73 -20.31 -26.33
N ASP A 244 5.75 -20.50 -25.47
CA ASP A 244 7.14 -20.35 -25.89
C ASP A 244 7.55 -21.51 -26.81
N ASP A 245 7.79 -21.22 -28.10
CA ASP A 245 8.55 -22.13 -28.95
C ASP A 245 9.96 -22.29 -28.37
N VAL A 246 10.47 -23.53 -28.35
CA VAL A 246 11.76 -23.92 -27.76
C VAL A 246 12.93 -23.08 -28.31
N GLU A 247 12.77 -22.47 -29.49
CA GLU A 247 13.76 -21.63 -30.18
C GLU A 247 13.57 -20.13 -29.96
N SER A 248 12.41 -19.68 -29.47
CA SER A 248 12.11 -18.25 -29.30
C SER A 248 12.66 -17.72 -27.96
N LYS A 249 13.67 -16.87 -28.04
CA LYS A 249 14.20 -16.10 -26.90
C LYS A 249 13.31 -14.88 -26.61
N ASN A 250 12.01 -15.08 -26.41
CA ASN A 250 11.09 -13.99 -26.10
C ASN A 250 11.19 -13.59 -24.62
N SER A 251 12.17 -12.75 -24.33
CA SER A 251 12.45 -12.28 -22.97
C SER A 251 11.33 -11.38 -22.43
N GLU A 252 10.62 -10.63 -23.29
CA GLU A 252 9.43 -9.84 -22.92
C GLU A 252 8.34 -10.74 -22.38
N ASN A 253 8.06 -11.85 -23.07
CA ASN A 253 7.03 -12.80 -22.67
C ASN A 253 7.35 -13.38 -21.29
N ARG A 254 8.63 -13.72 -21.03
CA ARG A 254 9.06 -14.21 -19.71
C ARG A 254 8.89 -13.16 -18.61
N THR A 255 9.14 -11.90 -18.93
CA THR A 255 8.91 -10.77 -18.01
C THR A 255 7.43 -10.63 -17.71
N LEU A 256 6.56 -10.52 -18.72
CA LEU A 256 5.10 -10.43 -18.55
C LEU A 256 4.55 -11.64 -17.77
N TYR A 257 4.96 -12.84 -18.15
CA TYR A 257 4.58 -14.09 -17.50
C TYR A 257 4.99 -14.11 -16.03
N SER A 258 6.23 -13.73 -15.70
CA SER A 258 6.71 -13.68 -14.31
C SER A 258 5.97 -12.61 -13.51
N THR A 259 5.79 -11.40 -14.04
CA THR A 259 5.03 -10.32 -13.39
C THR A 259 3.64 -10.79 -13.00
N HIS A 260 2.91 -11.41 -13.91
CA HIS A 260 1.55 -11.87 -13.64
C HIS A 260 1.48 -13.11 -12.73
N GLN A 261 2.46 -14.02 -12.78
CA GLN A 261 2.49 -15.12 -11.80
C GLN A 261 2.73 -14.60 -10.36
N VAL A 262 3.60 -13.58 -10.20
CA VAL A 262 3.75 -12.90 -8.91
C VAL A 262 2.43 -12.23 -8.53
N LEU A 263 1.81 -11.48 -9.46
CA LEU A 263 0.52 -10.81 -9.23
C LEU A 263 -0.55 -11.77 -8.71
N GLU A 264 -0.76 -12.89 -9.38
CA GLU A 264 -1.78 -13.89 -9.01
C GLU A 264 -1.50 -14.56 -7.68
N SER A 265 -0.22 -14.75 -7.33
CA SER A 265 0.17 -15.24 -6.00
C SER A 265 -0.28 -14.25 -4.91
N TRP A 266 -0.09 -12.94 -5.12
CA TRP A 266 -0.49 -11.90 -4.16
C TRP A 266 -1.99 -11.58 -4.18
N ILE A 267 -2.67 -11.75 -5.32
CA ILE A 267 -4.14 -11.73 -5.38
C ILE A 267 -4.71 -12.85 -4.50
N ARG A 268 -4.09 -14.03 -4.54
CA ARG A 268 -4.51 -15.15 -3.68
C ARG A 268 -4.29 -14.83 -2.20
N VAL A 269 -3.17 -14.20 -1.83
CA VAL A 269 -2.92 -13.69 -0.46
C VAL A 269 -4.05 -12.76 -0.02
N ALA A 270 -4.42 -11.77 -0.84
CA ALA A 270 -5.52 -10.85 -0.54
C ALA A 270 -6.86 -11.58 -0.33
N LYS A 271 -7.18 -12.57 -1.18
CA LYS A 271 -8.39 -13.39 -1.05
C LYS A 271 -8.47 -14.11 0.30
N GLN A 272 -7.36 -14.70 0.75
CA GLN A 272 -7.30 -15.40 2.03
C GLN A 272 -7.38 -14.43 3.22
N LEU A 273 -6.72 -13.27 3.13
CA LEU A 273 -6.84 -12.21 4.15
C LEU A 273 -8.27 -11.70 4.30
N ILE A 274 -8.99 -11.46 3.21
CA ILE A 274 -10.39 -10.97 3.29
C ILE A 274 -11.29 -12.00 3.99
N ALA A 275 -11.12 -13.29 3.70
CA ALA A 275 -11.85 -14.34 4.39
C ALA A 275 -11.55 -14.33 5.91
N ARG A 276 -10.26 -14.25 6.28
CA ARG A 276 -9.82 -14.18 7.68
C ARG A 276 -10.35 -12.95 8.42
N ILE A 277 -10.33 -11.78 7.78
CA ILE A 277 -10.94 -10.54 8.32
C ILE A 277 -12.43 -10.74 8.60
N GLY A 278 -13.16 -11.38 7.68
CA GLY A 278 -14.58 -11.72 7.88
C GLY A 278 -14.80 -12.56 9.12
N ASP A 279 -14.07 -13.68 9.24
CA ASP A 279 -14.16 -14.60 10.38
C ASP A 279 -13.81 -13.93 11.72
N GLU A 280 -12.85 -13.01 11.72
CA GLU A 280 -12.44 -12.24 12.91
C GLU A 280 -13.48 -11.20 13.31
N ILE A 281 -14.09 -10.50 12.35
CA ILE A 281 -15.21 -9.58 12.62
C ILE A 281 -16.40 -10.35 13.20
N ASP A 282 -16.77 -11.49 12.60
CA ASP A 282 -17.87 -12.33 13.07
C ASP A 282 -17.59 -12.86 14.49
N SER A 283 -16.33 -13.12 14.80
CA SER A 283 -15.86 -13.52 16.14
C SER A 283 -15.62 -12.35 17.11
N ARG A 284 -15.86 -11.10 16.70
CA ARG A 284 -15.59 -9.87 17.46
C ARG A 284 -14.12 -9.66 17.86
N ARG A 285 -13.19 -10.26 17.13
CA ARG A 285 -11.74 -10.06 17.24
C ARG A 285 -11.32 -8.84 16.42
N TYR A 286 -11.73 -7.66 16.89
CA TYR A 286 -11.61 -6.42 16.11
C TYR A 286 -10.17 -5.89 16.00
N GLU A 287 -9.30 -6.23 16.94
CA GLU A 287 -7.90 -5.82 16.91
C GLU A 287 -7.14 -6.60 15.82
N GLU A 288 -7.32 -7.91 15.79
CA GLU A 288 -6.78 -8.81 14.78
C GLU A 288 -7.35 -8.48 13.39
N ALA A 289 -8.66 -8.25 13.29
CA ALA A 289 -9.28 -7.84 12.04
C ALA A 289 -8.71 -6.51 11.53
N ALA A 290 -8.40 -5.56 12.44
CA ALA A 290 -7.78 -4.29 12.07
C ALA A 290 -6.34 -4.51 11.56
N SER A 291 -5.55 -5.36 12.22
CA SER A 291 -4.20 -5.75 11.76
C SER A 291 -4.25 -6.37 10.36
N HIS A 292 -5.13 -7.35 10.13
CA HIS A 292 -5.27 -7.98 8.81
C HIS A 292 -5.81 -7.04 7.74
N CYS A 293 -6.64 -6.04 8.09
CA CYS A 293 -7.01 -4.97 7.16
C CYS A 293 -5.79 -4.13 6.73
N TRP A 294 -4.84 -3.84 7.63
CA TRP A 294 -3.59 -3.17 7.27
C TRP A 294 -2.69 -4.04 6.40
N LEU A 295 -2.63 -5.35 6.68
CA LEU A 295 -1.96 -6.29 5.79
C LEU A 295 -2.61 -6.35 4.40
N LEU A 296 -3.95 -6.31 4.32
CA LEU A 296 -4.66 -6.26 3.04
C LEU A 296 -4.37 -4.96 2.26
N GLU A 297 -4.30 -3.80 2.94
CA GLU A 297 -3.86 -2.53 2.33
C GLU A 297 -2.46 -2.68 1.72
N LYS A 298 -1.53 -3.28 2.47
CA LYS A 298 -0.16 -3.54 2.02
C LYS A 298 -0.12 -4.49 0.83
N VAL A 299 -0.98 -5.53 0.77
CA VAL A 299 -1.09 -6.38 -0.42
C VAL A 299 -1.52 -5.56 -1.64
N TRP A 300 -2.51 -4.67 -1.53
CA TRP A 300 -2.88 -3.77 -2.63
C TRP A 300 -1.73 -2.85 -3.07
N SER A 301 -0.91 -2.39 -2.14
CA SER A 301 0.34 -1.67 -2.43
C SER A 301 1.33 -2.55 -3.22
N ILE A 302 1.55 -3.80 -2.80
CA ILE A 302 2.40 -4.78 -3.49
C ILE A 302 1.86 -5.07 -4.90
N LEU A 303 0.55 -5.25 -5.08
CA LEU A 303 -0.06 -5.44 -6.41
C LEU A 303 0.22 -4.25 -7.34
N THR A 304 0.18 -3.02 -6.80
CA THR A 304 0.55 -1.81 -7.55
C THR A 304 2.03 -1.83 -7.96
N GLN A 305 2.93 -2.19 -7.04
CA GLN A 305 4.37 -2.30 -7.33
C GLN A 305 4.68 -3.36 -8.40
N ILE A 306 3.95 -4.49 -8.39
CA ILE A 306 4.09 -5.57 -9.38
C ILE A 306 3.70 -5.06 -10.77
N GLU A 307 2.53 -4.42 -10.89
CA GLU A 307 2.06 -3.87 -12.17
C GLU A 307 2.98 -2.77 -12.71
N ASP A 308 3.56 -1.94 -11.83
CA ASP A 308 4.51 -0.89 -12.20
C ASP A 308 5.82 -1.41 -12.82
N LEU A 309 6.11 -2.71 -12.70
CA LEU A 309 7.23 -3.33 -13.43
C LEU A 309 7.03 -3.27 -14.95
N HIS A 310 5.79 -3.22 -15.43
CA HIS A 310 5.51 -3.05 -16.86
C HIS A 310 6.03 -1.73 -17.43
N LEU A 311 6.21 -0.68 -16.60
CA LEU A 311 6.82 0.60 -17.02
C LEU A 311 8.28 0.46 -17.47
N LEU A 312 8.94 -0.63 -17.05
CA LEU A 312 10.35 -0.86 -17.33
C LEU A 312 10.56 -1.66 -18.62
N MET A 313 9.50 -2.20 -19.22
CA MET A 313 9.56 -2.86 -20.52
C MET A 313 9.67 -1.80 -21.62
N ASP A 314 10.48 -2.07 -22.64
CA ASP A 314 10.53 -1.17 -23.80
C ASP A 314 9.14 -1.15 -24.50
N PRO A 315 8.62 0.03 -24.88
CA PRO A 315 7.30 0.11 -25.50
C PRO A 315 7.16 -0.66 -26.81
N ASP A 316 8.19 -0.70 -27.67
CA ASP A 316 8.13 -1.45 -28.94
C ASP A 316 8.11 -2.97 -28.67
N ASP A 317 8.95 -3.42 -27.74
CA ASP A 317 8.97 -4.79 -27.24
C ASP A 317 7.59 -5.20 -26.68
N PHE A 318 6.97 -4.37 -25.83
CA PHE A 318 5.63 -4.63 -25.29
C PHE A 318 4.56 -4.65 -26.38
N LEU A 319 4.57 -3.71 -27.33
CA LEU A 319 3.56 -3.63 -28.40
C LEU A 319 3.66 -4.83 -29.37
N ARG A 320 4.85 -5.37 -29.61
CA ARG A 320 5.03 -6.63 -30.34
C ARG A 320 4.42 -7.79 -29.57
N LEU A 321 4.71 -7.90 -28.27
CA LEU A 321 4.16 -8.94 -27.40
C LEU A 321 2.62 -8.85 -27.32
N LYS A 322 2.07 -7.64 -27.19
CA LYS A 322 0.63 -7.37 -27.21
C LYS A 322 -0.04 -7.98 -28.44
N ASN A 323 0.58 -7.83 -29.62
CA ASN A 323 0.06 -8.40 -30.86
C ASN A 323 0.18 -9.93 -30.89
N GLN A 324 1.28 -10.50 -30.40
CA GLN A 324 1.50 -11.95 -30.34
C GLN A 324 0.51 -12.65 -29.41
N LEU A 325 0.26 -12.08 -28.24
CA LEU A 325 -0.63 -12.64 -27.22
C LEU A 325 -2.10 -12.22 -27.39
N ALA A 326 -2.42 -11.51 -28.48
CA ALA A 326 -3.75 -10.95 -28.72
C ALA A 326 -4.31 -10.19 -27.49
N ILE A 327 -3.47 -9.39 -26.83
CA ILE A 327 -3.84 -8.51 -25.70
C ILE A 327 -4.50 -7.24 -26.26
N LYS A 328 -5.45 -7.40 -27.19
CA LYS A 328 -6.30 -6.31 -27.67
C LYS A 328 -7.62 -6.41 -26.93
N ALA A 329 -7.96 -5.36 -26.18
CA ALA A 329 -9.28 -5.21 -25.61
C ALA A 329 -10.19 -4.58 -26.67
N LYS A 330 -11.31 -5.22 -27.02
CA LYS A 330 -12.34 -4.62 -27.87
C LYS A 330 -13.35 -3.80 -27.05
N SER A 331 -13.39 -4.02 -25.74
CA SER A 331 -14.18 -3.30 -24.75
C SER A 331 -13.45 -3.20 -23.41
N ASP A 332 -13.90 -2.31 -22.52
CA ASP A 332 -13.35 -2.14 -21.16
C ASP A 332 -13.32 -3.43 -20.33
N SER A 333 -14.35 -4.26 -20.47
CA SER A 333 -14.45 -5.56 -19.80
C SER A 333 -13.40 -6.59 -20.29
N GLU A 334 -12.69 -6.31 -21.38
CA GLU A 334 -11.66 -7.18 -21.96
C GLU A 334 -10.23 -6.75 -21.61
N LEU A 335 -10.06 -5.70 -20.79
CA LEU A 335 -8.75 -5.28 -20.30
C LEU A 335 -8.02 -6.45 -19.63
N PHE A 336 -6.69 -6.45 -19.77
CA PHE A 336 -5.88 -7.61 -19.41
C PHE A 336 -5.98 -7.98 -17.92
N CYS A 337 -6.02 -6.98 -17.02
CA CYS A 337 -6.20 -7.23 -15.58
C CYS A 337 -7.54 -7.91 -15.25
N PHE A 338 -8.62 -7.62 -15.98
CA PHE A 338 -9.94 -8.24 -15.76
C PHE A 338 -10.04 -9.67 -16.30
N ARG A 339 -8.99 -10.19 -16.95
CA ARG A 339 -8.87 -11.63 -17.24
C ARG A 339 -8.59 -12.44 -15.99
N SER A 340 -8.04 -11.81 -14.93
CA SER A 340 -7.95 -12.41 -13.60
C SER A 340 -9.32 -12.40 -12.91
N ARG A 341 -9.89 -13.59 -12.72
CA ARG A 341 -11.14 -13.74 -11.95
C ARG A 341 -10.94 -13.42 -10.49
N GLU A 342 -9.81 -13.84 -9.93
CA GLU A 342 -9.54 -13.61 -8.51
C GLU A 342 -9.32 -12.11 -8.23
N LEU A 343 -8.68 -11.34 -9.12
CA LEU A 343 -8.57 -9.89 -8.95
C LEU A 343 -9.95 -9.23 -8.87
N VAL A 344 -10.85 -9.57 -9.80
CA VAL A 344 -12.22 -9.04 -9.80
C VAL A 344 -12.96 -9.44 -8.53
N ALA A 345 -12.81 -10.68 -8.08
CA ALA A 345 -13.43 -11.17 -6.85
C ALA A 345 -12.90 -10.40 -5.61
N VAL A 346 -11.58 -10.27 -5.48
CA VAL A 346 -10.93 -9.58 -4.36
C VAL A 346 -11.28 -8.09 -4.34
N THR A 347 -11.42 -7.43 -5.49
CA THR A 347 -11.93 -6.05 -5.57
C THR A 347 -13.36 -5.94 -5.05
N LYS A 348 -14.25 -6.86 -5.45
CA LYS A 348 -15.63 -6.91 -4.94
C LYS A 348 -15.64 -7.16 -3.43
N SER A 349 -14.93 -8.16 -2.95
CA SER A 349 -14.90 -8.51 -1.54
C SER A 349 -14.27 -7.42 -0.66
N SER A 350 -13.27 -6.68 -1.17
CA SER A 350 -12.72 -5.50 -0.49
C SER A 350 -13.76 -4.39 -0.33
N LYS A 351 -14.59 -4.17 -1.36
CA LYS A 351 -15.72 -3.23 -1.30
C LYS A 351 -16.82 -3.72 -0.36
N ASP A 352 -17.04 -5.03 -0.31
CA ASP A 352 -18.09 -5.65 0.50
C ASP A 352 -17.79 -5.60 2.01
N LEU A 353 -16.55 -5.26 2.43
CA LEU A 353 -16.22 -4.95 3.84
C LEU A 353 -17.15 -3.89 4.45
N ARG A 354 -17.72 -2.99 3.63
CA ARG A 354 -18.74 -2.02 4.05
C ARG A 354 -19.98 -2.66 4.68
N HIS A 355 -20.32 -3.89 4.28
CA HIS A 355 -21.47 -4.61 4.80
C HIS A 355 -21.26 -5.08 6.24
N SER A 356 -20.02 -5.13 6.71
CA SER A 356 -19.66 -5.46 8.09
C SER A 356 -19.76 -4.25 9.04
N VAL A 357 -19.80 -3.02 8.53
CA VAL A 357 -19.82 -1.79 9.35
C VAL A 357 -20.98 -1.74 10.34
N PRO A 358 -22.24 -2.06 9.98
CA PRO A 358 -23.33 -2.05 10.93
C PRO A 358 -23.15 -3.08 12.06
N ALA A 359 -22.58 -4.24 11.74
CA ALA A 359 -22.29 -5.27 12.74
C ALA A 359 -21.20 -4.80 13.72
N VAL A 360 -20.13 -4.19 13.22
CA VAL A 360 -19.05 -3.61 14.04
C VAL A 360 -19.57 -2.49 14.96
N LEU A 361 -20.47 -1.64 14.45
CA LEU A 361 -21.09 -0.55 15.22
C LEU A 361 -22.27 -1.01 16.09
N GLU A 362 -22.68 -2.28 16.02
CA GLU A 362 -23.82 -2.85 16.73
C GLU A 362 -25.14 -2.12 16.46
N VAL A 363 -25.38 -1.76 15.19
CA VAL A 363 -26.57 -1.03 14.74
C VAL A 363 -27.35 -1.86 13.72
N GLU A 364 -28.67 -1.90 13.85
CA GLU A 364 -29.53 -2.49 12.82
C GLU A 364 -29.39 -1.74 11.48
N VAL A 365 -29.27 -2.51 10.40
CA VAL A 365 -29.14 -1.98 9.04
C VAL A 365 -30.47 -1.39 8.58
N ASP A 366 -30.51 -0.07 8.38
CA ASP A 366 -31.51 0.52 7.51
C ASP A 366 -31.05 0.28 6.06
N PRO A 367 -31.87 -0.33 5.18
CA PRO A 367 -31.50 -0.59 3.77
C PRO A 367 -31.08 0.67 2.99
N SER A 368 -31.28 1.87 3.53
CA SER A 368 -30.85 3.14 2.94
C SER A 368 -29.54 3.73 3.48
N GLY A 369 -28.84 3.07 4.42
CA GLY A 369 -27.59 3.59 4.99
C GLY A 369 -27.80 4.85 5.85
N GLY A 370 -28.85 4.84 6.66
CA GLY A 370 -29.42 6.03 7.29
C GLY A 370 -28.60 6.72 8.40
N PRO A 371 -29.16 7.77 9.04
CA PRO A 371 -28.52 8.58 10.08
C PRO A 371 -28.02 7.80 11.29
N ARG A 372 -28.54 6.58 11.51
CA ARG A 372 -28.21 5.73 12.65
C ARG A 372 -26.76 5.25 12.65
N ILE A 373 -26.26 4.76 11.50
CA ILE A 373 -24.87 4.29 11.37
C ILE A 373 -23.92 5.47 11.59
N GLN A 374 -24.24 6.62 10.99
CA GLN A 374 -23.47 7.85 11.15
C GLN A 374 -23.43 8.31 12.62
N ASN A 375 -24.58 8.35 13.30
CA ASN A 375 -24.66 8.76 14.72
C ASN A 375 -23.87 7.81 15.63
N ALA A 376 -23.95 6.50 15.38
CA ALA A 376 -23.18 5.50 16.13
C ALA A 376 -21.67 5.69 15.92
N ALA A 377 -21.22 5.90 14.68
CA ALA A 377 -19.83 6.19 14.37
C ALA A 377 -19.37 7.50 15.04
N MET A 378 -20.19 8.55 15.03
CA MET A 378 -19.89 9.82 15.72
C MET A 378 -19.69 9.62 17.22
N GLU A 379 -20.58 8.85 17.86
CA GLU A 379 -20.49 8.59 19.29
C GLU A 379 -19.26 7.73 19.64
N LEU A 380 -18.97 6.71 18.82
CA LEU A 380 -17.77 5.88 18.95
C LEU A 380 -16.50 6.74 18.90
N TYR A 381 -16.35 7.59 17.88
CA TYR A 381 -15.20 8.49 17.73
C TYR A 381 -15.10 9.55 18.85
N ARG A 382 -16.23 9.94 19.44
CA ARG A 382 -16.26 10.91 20.54
C ARG A 382 -15.80 10.30 21.85
N ARG A 383 -16.28 9.09 22.18
CA ARG A 383 -15.95 8.41 23.44
C ARG A 383 -14.52 7.85 23.43
N LYS A 384 -14.09 7.28 22.29
CA LYS A 384 -12.78 6.61 22.15
C LYS A 384 -12.53 5.46 23.13
N GLU A 385 -13.58 4.92 23.74
CA GLU A 385 -13.50 3.83 24.72
C GLU A 385 -13.28 2.47 24.03
N GLU A 386 -13.72 2.32 22.77
CA GLU A 386 -13.60 1.09 21.98
C GLU A 386 -12.61 1.29 20.82
N SER A 387 -11.33 1.45 21.14
CA SER A 387 -10.26 1.74 20.17
C SER A 387 -10.17 0.70 19.04
N ALA A 388 -10.32 -0.58 19.34
CA ALA A 388 -10.25 -1.65 18.33
C ALA A 388 -11.28 -1.48 17.21
N LYS A 389 -12.53 -1.11 17.53
CA LYS A 389 -13.57 -0.81 16.52
C LYS A 389 -13.20 0.42 15.69
N ILE A 390 -12.64 1.45 16.31
CA ILE A 390 -12.18 2.66 15.60
C ILE A 390 -11.07 2.30 14.61
N HIS A 391 -10.07 1.53 15.04
CA HIS A 391 -8.95 1.13 14.21
C HIS A 391 -9.38 0.22 13.06
N LEU A 392 -10.30 -0.73 13.31
CA LEU A 392 -10.87 -1.57 12.26
C LEU A 392 -11.58 -0.73 11.17
N LEU A 393 -12.46 0.19 11.58
CA LEU A 393 -13.18 1.05 10.63
C LEU A 393 -12.22 1.96 9.84
N GLN A 394 -11.15 2.45 10.48
CA GLN A 394 -10.10 3.21 9.79
C GLN A 394 -9.32 2.34 8.79
N ALA A 395 -8.95 1.12 9.18
CA ALA A 395 -8.22 0.19 8.33
C ALA A 395 -9.06 -0.23 7.11
N MET A 396 -10.36 -0.45 7.28
CA MET A 396 -11.29 -0.69 6.15
C MET A 396 -11.30 0.46 5.14
N GLN A 397 -11.28 1.71 5.61
CA GLN A 397 -11.18 2.88 4.73
C GLN A 397 -9.80 3.00 4.06
N ALA A 398 -8.73 2.55 4.73
CA ALA A 398 -7.40 2.47 4.14
C ALA A 398 -7.35 1.44 2.99
N VAL A 399 -7.99 0.28 3.16
CA VAL A 399 -8.17 -0.73 2.10
C VAL A 399 -8.89 -0.14 0.90
N GLU A 400 -10.00 0.59 1.09
CA GLU A 400 -10.66 1.31 -0.01
C GLU A 400 -9.69 2.25 -0.73
N GLY A 401 -8.93 3.05 0.02
CA GLY A 401 -7.93 3.97 -0.54
C GLY A 401 -6.90 3.25 -1.41
N ALA A 402 -6.41 2.09 -0.97
CA ALA A 402 -5.44 1.29 -1.71
C ALA A 402 -6.04 0.63 -2.96
N VAL A 403 -7.27 0.10 -2.90
CA VAL A 403 -8.00 -0.43 -4.06
C VAL A 403 -8.14 0.66 -5.13
N LYS A 404 -8.63 1.84 -4.76
CA LYS A 404 -8.83 2.95 -5.70
C LYS A 404 -7.50 3.43 -6.27
N ARG A 405 -6.45 3.48 -5.45
CA ARG A 405 -5.08 3.82 -5.89
C ARG A 405 -4.55 2.82 -6.91
N PHE A 406 -4.73 1.52 -6.68
CA PHE A 406 -4.33 0.47 -7.62
C PHE A 406 -4.96 0.69 -9.00
N TYR A 407 -6.29 0.85 -9.07
CA TYR A 407 -6.97 1.03 -10.36
C TYR A 407 -6.65 2.36 -11.05
N PHE A 408 -6.45 3.43 -10.27
CA PHE A 408 -5.97 4.69 -10.81
C PHE A 408 -4.58 4.54 -11.45
N CYS A 409 -3.63 3.95 -10.71
CA CYS A 409 -2.27 3.68 -11.20
C CYS A 409 -2.29 2.75 -12.42
N TYR A 410 -3.08 1.68 -12.39
CA TYR A 410 -3.23 0.76 -13.51
C TYR A 410 -3.73 1.46 -14.77
N LYS A 411 -4.69 2.38 -14.65
CA LYS A 411 -5.13 3.19 -15.80
C LYS A 411 -3.98 4.03 -16.36
N GLN A 412 -3.19 4.67 -15.51
CA GLN A 412 -2.03 5.45 -15.95
C GLN A 412 -0.97 4.54 -16.61
N LEU A 413 -0.76 3.36 -16.06
CA LEU A 413 0.13 2.35 -16.63
C LEU A 413 -0.29 1.97 -18.04
N VAL A 414 -1.57 1.64 -18.25
CA VAL A 414 -2.10 1.35 -19.59
C VAL A 414 -1.88 2.53 -20.54
N ALA A 415 -2.09 3.76 -20.07
CA ALA A 415 -1.86 4.95 -20.90
C ALA A 415 -0.39 5.14 -21.30
N VAL A 416 0.54 4.84 -20.40
CA VAL A 416 1.99 4.95 -20.64
C VAL A 416 2.49 3.83 -21.56
N VAL A 417 2.05 2.60 -21.32
CA VAL A 417 2.57 1.40 -22.01
C VAL A 417 1.85 1.14 -23.35
N MET A 418 0.56 1.46 -23.44
CA MET A 418 -0.27 1.16 -24.62
C MET A 418 -0.80 2.41 -25.33
N GLY A 419 -0.64 3.59 -24.74
CA GLY A 419 -1.16 4.85 -25.25
C GLY A 419 -2.52 5.24 -24.66
N SER A 420 -2.79 6.54 -24.65
CA SER A 420 -3.99 7.12 -24.00
C SER A 420 -5.32 6.76 -24.67
N LEU A 421 -5.30 6.33 -25.94
CA LEU A 421 -6.50 5.86 -26.64
C LEU A 421 -6.97 4.51 -26.10
N GLU A 422 -6.03 3.62 -25.79
CA GLU A 422 -6.32 2.31 -25.20
C GLU A 422 -6.81 2.46 -23.76
N ALA A 423 -6.25 3.41 -23.00
CA ALA A 423 -6.66 3.72 -21.63
C ALA A 423 -8.01 4.47 -21.52
N LYS A 424 -8.59 4.91 -22.64
CA LYS A 424 -9.87 5.64 -22.68
C LYS A 424 -11.03 4.84 -23.23
N ALA A 425 -10.81 3.58 -23.65
CA ALA A 425 -11.73 2.65 -24.30
C ALA A 425 -12.97 3.28 -24.93
N ASN A 426 -13.03 3.28 -26.25
CA ASN A 426 -14.16 3.85 -27.03
C ASN A 426 -15.54 3.41 -26.49
N GLY A 427 -16.28 4.34 -25.87
CA GLY A 427 -17.67 4.11 -25.50
C GLY A 427 -18.35 5.29 -24.80
N GLU A 428 -19.58 5.59 -25.20
CA GLU A 428 -20.50 6.55 -24.53
C GLU A 428 -20.91 6.10 -23.11
N SER A 429 -20.52 4.88 -22.72
CA SER A 429 -20.55 4.32 -21.37
C SER A 429 -19.16 4.51 -20.77
N GLY A 430 -19.00 5.37 -19.75
CA GLY A 430 -17.69 5.78 -19.24
C GLY A 430 -16.74 4.63 -18.89
N ASP A 431 -15.44 4.89 -19.04
CA ASP A 431 -14.32 3.96 -18.78
C ASP A 431 -14.45 3.21 -17.43
N LEU A 432 -14.55 1.88 -17.48
CA LEU A 432 -14.72 0.99 -16.31
C LEU A 432 -13.65 1.21 -15.23
N LEU A 433 -12.38 1.44 -15.61
CA LEU A 433 -11.31 1.72 -14.64
C LEU A 433 -11.59 3.03 -13.89
N SER A 434 -12.03 4.06 -14.61
CA SER A 434 -12.46 5.33 -14.00
C SER A 434 -13.65 5.17 -13.09
N GLN A 435 -14.61 4.30 -13.45
CA GLN A 435 -15.76 4.06 -12.59
C GLN A 435 -15.36 3.47 -11.23
N ILE A 436 -14.32 2.65 -11.16
CA ILE A 436 -13.86 2.04 -9.89
C ILE A 436 -13.25 3.10 -8.97
N PHE A 437 -12.29 3.90 -9.45
CA PHE A 437 -11.61 4.87 -8.59
C PHE A 437 -12.37 6.19 -8.40
N LEU A 438 -13.31 6.54 -9.29
CA LEU A 438 -14.23 7.67 -9.13
C LEU A 438 -15.52 7.29 -8.40
N GLU A 439 -15.71 6.00 -8.06
CA GLU A 439 -16.85 5.60 -7.25
C GLU A 439 -16.85 6.42 -5.95
N PRO A 440 -18.02 6.88 -5.45
CA PRO A 440 -18.13 7.44 -4.12
C PRO A 440 -17.50 6.55 -3.05
N THR A 441 -17.26 7.13 -1.88
CA THR A 441 -16.73 6.39 -0.72
C THR A 441 -17.53 5.11 -0.47
N TYR A 442 -16.84 4.00 -0.20
CA TYR A 442 -17.50 2.74 0.18
C TYR A 442 -18.13 2.86 1.57
N PHE A 443 -17.68 3.84 2.37
CA PHE A 443 -18.07 4.06 3.76
C PHE A 443 -18.68 5.46 4.01
N PRO A 444 -19.78 5.84 3.32
CA PRO A 444 -20.32 7.20 3.37
C PRO A 444 -20.75 7.66 4.76
N SER A 445 -21.28 6.76 5.60
CA SER A 445 -21.68 7.09 6.97
C SER A 445 -20.49 7.40 7.88
N LEU A 446 -19.34 6.74 7.66
CA LEU A 446 -18.12 7.00 8.42
C LEU A 446 -17.51 8.35 8.05
N ASP A 447 -17.52 8.69 6.76
CA ASP A 447 -17.03 9.98 6.27
C ASP A 447 -17.92 11.13 6.75
N ALA A 448 -19.25 10.96 6.67
CA ALA A 448 -20.19 11.93 7.22
C ALA A 448 -19.95 12.16 8.72
N ALA A 449 -19.75 11.09 9.51
CA ALA A 449 -19.47 11.20 10.93
C ALA A 449 -18.24 12.08 11.23
N LYS A 450 -17.16 11.93 10.45
CA LYS A 450 -15.96 12.77 10.58
C LYS A 450 -16.25 14.23 10.23
N THR A 451 -17.02 14.49 9.16
CA THR A 451 -17.42 15.86 8.77
C THR A 451 -18.17 16.56 9.89
N PHE A 452 -19.22 15.94 10.44
CA PHE A 452 -20.03 16.54 11.50
C PHE A 452 -19.25 16.74 12.81
N LEU A 453 -18.36 15.81 13.16
CA LEU A 453 -17.47 15.99 14.31
C LEU A 453 -16.49 17.16 14.11
N GLY A 454 -15.91 17.28 12.92
CA GLY A 454 -15.02 18.39 12.56
C GLY A 454 -15.71 19.74 12.64
N GLU A 455 -16.92 19.86 12.10
CA GLU A 455 -17.75 21.08 12.20
C GLU A 455 -18.08 21.41 13.66
N ARG A 456 -18.45 20.41 14.45
CA ARG A 456 -18.78 20.60 15.86
C ARG A 456 -17.58 21.07 16.67
N TRP A 457 -16.40 20.47 16.50
CA TRP A 457 -15.19 20.92 17.20
C TRP A 457 -14.76 22.32 16.77
N SER A 458 -14.98 22.68 15.50
CA SER A 458 -14.75 24.03 15.02
C SER A 458 -15.67 25.03 15.73
N HIS A 459 -16.95 24.67 15.92
CA HIS A 459 -17.92 25.48 16.68
C HIS A 459 -17.65 25.53 18.18
N ASP A 460 -17.24 24.42 18.80
CA ASP A 460 -16.90 24.37 20.22
C ASP A 460 -15.59 25.13 20.51
N GLY A 461 -14.60 25.07 19.61
CA GLY A 461 -13.39 25.90 19.66
C GLY A 461 -13.70 27.40 19.52
N LEU A 462 -14.64 27.76 18.65
CA LEU A 462 -15.15 29.13 18.52
C LEU A 462 -15.94 29.60 19.76
N ARG A 463 -16.69 28.71 20.42
CA ARG A 463 -17.44 29.01 21.65
C ARG A 463 -16.54 29.12 22.88
N HIS A 464 -15.53 28.25 23.01
CA HIS A 464 -14.53 28.37 24.06
C HIS A 464 -13.58 29.56 23.87
N MET A 465 -13.37 30.03 22.64
CA MET A 465 -12.76 31.34 22.41
C MET A 465 -13.72 32.51 22.71
N GLY A 466 -15.00 32.38 22.38
CA GLY A 466 -16.02 33.42 22.54
C GLY A 466 -16.35 33.75 23.99
N ASP A 467 -16.34 32.77 24.89
CA ASP A 467 -16.85 32.96 26.26
C ASP A 467 -15.76 33.27 27.31
N ASN A 468 -14.46 33.17 27.00
CA ASN A 468 -13.40 33.40 27.99
C ASN A 468 -12.19 34.25 27.55
N VAL A 469 -12.11 34.74 26.30
CA VAL A 469 -10.91 35.51 25.86
C VAL A 469 -11.22 36.73 24.98
N LEU A 470 -12.42 36.89 24.42
CA LEU A 470 -12.62 37.82 23.30
C LEU A 470 -12.88 39.31 23.64
N GLU A 471 -13.16 39.71 24.88
CA GLU A 471 -13.36 41.15 25.17
C GLU A 471 -12.05 41.93 25.41
N ASP A 472 -11.04 41.28 25.99
CA ASP A 472 -9.80 41.95 26.43
C ASP A 472 -8.59 41.77 25.48
N HIS A 473 -8.65 40.85 24.52
CA HIS A 473 -7.48 40.48 23.72
C HIS A 473 -7.60 40.81 22.21
N ILE A 474 -8.64 41.53 21.77
CA ILE A 474 -8.75 41.98 20.37
C ILE A 474 -7.99 43.30 20.20
N PRO A 475 -7.01 43.40 19.28
CA PRO A 475 -6.33 44.66 18.99
C PRO A 475 -7.33 45.71 18.51
N LYS A 476 -7.49 46.80 19.26
CA LYS A 476 -8.32 47.95 18.89
C LYS A 476 -7.45 49.03 18.24
N ILE A 477 -8.00 49.71 17.24
CA ILE A 477 -7.33 50.85 16.62
C ILE A 477 -7.18 51.95 17.69
N GLY A 478 -5.95 52.38 17.96
CA GLY A 478 -5.64 53.38 18.99
C GLY A 478 -5.25 52.82 20.36
N MET A 479 -4.95 51.52 20.46
CA MET A 479 -4.30 50.97 21.67
C MET A 479 -2.89 51.54 21.83
N GLU A 480 -2.62 52.11 23.00
CA GLU A 480 -1.31 52.57 23.41
C GLU A 480 -0.72 51.54 24.39
N PHE A 481 0.55 51.22 24.21
CA PHE A 481 1.32 50.32 25.08
C PHE A 481 2.43 51.14 25.71
N GLU A 482 2.73 50.89 27.00
CA GLU A 482 3.77 51.64 27.69
C GLU A 482 5.17 51.20 27.24
N THR A 483 5.31 49.96 26.75
CA THR A 483 6.57 49.41 26.26
C THR A 483 6.41 48.51 25.03
N GLU A 484 7.48 48.35 24.24
CA GLU A 484 7.50 47.44 23.08
C GLU A 484 7.33 45.97 23.49
N VAL A 485 7.83 45.59 24.67
CA VAL A 485 7.69 44.25 25.23
C VAL A 485 6.22 43.94 25.55
N GLU A 486 5.50 44.92 26.11
CA GLU A 486 4.07 44.77 26.42
C GLU A 486 3.23 44.64 25.14
N ALA A 487 3.54 45.43 24.11
CA ALA A 487 2.91 45.29 22.80
C ALA A 487 3.19 43.90 22.20
N TYR A 488 4.46 43.46 22.23
CA TYR A 488 4.86 42.15 21.71
C TYR A 488 4.15 41.00 22.43
N ASP A 489 4.12 41.01 23.76
CA ASP A 489 3.44 39.99 24.55
C ASP A 489 1.92 39.97 24.29
N PHE A 490 1.29 41.13 24.15
CA PHE A 490 -0.12 41.23 23.79
C PHE A 490 -0.41 40.61 22.41
N TYR A 491 0.39 40.96 21.39
CA TYR A 491 0.20 40.43 20.03
C TYR A 491 0.56 38.95 19.92
N MET A 492 1.57 38.46 20.65
CA MET A 492 1.91 37.04 20.71
C MET A 492 0.81 36.23 21.39
N LYS A 493 0.22 36.77 22.46
CA LYS A 493 -0.93 36.16 23.13
C LYS A 493 -2.15 36.14 22.20
N TYR A 494 -2.43 37.22 21.47
CA TYR A 494 -3.49 37.26 20.46
C TYR A 494 -3.27 36.28 19.30
N ALA A 495 -2.04 36.16 18.78
CA ALA A 495 -1.72 35.22 17.71
C ALA A 495 -1.84 33.76 18.14
N LYS A 496 -1.38 33.46 19.37
CA LYS A 496 -1.55 32.15 20.01
C LYS A 496 -3.02 31.80 20.22
N VAL A 497 -3.83 32.80 20.61
CA VAL A 497 -5.28 32.62 20.78
C VAL A 497 -5.99 32.44 19.44
N THR A 498 -5.61 33.17 18.39
CA THR A 498 -6.30 33.12 17.07
C THR A 498 -5.78 32.04 16.12
N GLY A 499 -4.78 31.25 16.53
CA GLY A 499 -4.19 30.20 15.70
C GLY A 499 -3.46 30.71 14.45
N LYS A 500 -3.16 32.00 14.39
CA LYS A 500 -2.42 32.62 13.29
C LYS A 500 -0.93 32.61 13.62
N VAL A 501 -0.11 32.05 12.74
CA VAL A 501 1.35 32.23 12.80
C VAL A 501 1.65 33.67 12.38
N LEU A 502 2.21 34.48 13.28
CA LEU A 502 2.71 35.82 12.93
C LEU A 502 3.97 35.65 12.09
N GLU A 503 3.87 35.80 10.76
CA GLU A 503 5.05 35.91 9.90
C GLU A 503 5.78 37.24 10.21
N GLN A 504 7.12 37.21 10.15
CA GLN A 504 8.03 38.32 10.47
C GLN A 504 7.62 39.66 9.80
N GLN A 505 6.99 39.60 8.62
CA GLN A 505 6.48 40.78 7.91
C GLN A 505 5.39 41.56 8.67
N THR A 506 4.68 40.93 9.61
CA THR A 506 3.65 41.59 10.44
C THR A 506 4.28 42.44 11.55
N ILE A 507 5.49 42.07 12.00
CA ILE A 507 6.26 42.80 13.02
C ILE A 507 6.81 44.11 12.41
N ASP A 508 7.29 44.07 11.16
CA ASP A 508 7.81 45.25 10.46
C ASP A 508 6.73 46.33 10.22
N VAL A 509 5.46 45.92 10.07
CA VAL A 509 4.32 46.84 9.93
C VAL A 509 3.95 47.51 11.27
N LEU A 510 4.19 46.85 12.40
CA LEU A 510 3.98 47.45 13.73
C LEU A 510 5.06 48.46 14.09
N GLN A 511 6.31 48.27 13.63
CA GLN A 511 7.40 49.24 13.82
C GLN A 511 7.22 50.54 13.00
N LEU A 512 6.48 50.50 11.88
CA LEU A 512 6.29 51.67 11.00
C LEU A 512 5.23 52.69 11.48
N ARG A 513 4.61 52.50 12.66
CA ARG A 513 3.53 53.38 13.14
C ARG A 513 3.68 53.96 14.55
N ILE A 514 4.81 53.75 15.23
CA ILE A 514 5.10 54.44 16.51
C ILE A 514 5.87 55.73 16.22
N PRO A 515 5.31 56.94 16.46
CA PRO A 515 6.04 58.18 16.33
C PRO A 515 6.83 58.46 17.60
N VAL A 516 8.17 58.39 17.47
CA VAL A 516 9.18 59.23 18.16
C VAL A 516 9.05 59.40 19.68
N LEU A 517 9.91 58.70 20.42
CA LEU A 517 10.65 59.29 21.54
C LEU A 517 12.15 59.12 21.27
N LYS A 518 12.80 60.21 20.86
CA LYS A 518 14.25 60.38 20.88
C LYS A 518 14.70 60.63 22.31
N LEU A 519 15.90 60.12 22.62
CA LEU A 519 16.94 60.55 23.58
C LEU A 519 17.48 59.25 24.23
N GLY A 520 18.74 58.85 24.14
CA GLY A 520 19.97 59.46 23.66
C GLY A 520 21.11 58.84 24.46
N VAL A 521 22.14 58.38 23.76
CA VAL A 521 23.55 58.41 24.20
C VAL A 521 24.00 57.34 25.22
N ASP A 522 24.92 56.52 24.70
CA ASP A 522 26.09 55.88 25.32
C ASP A 522 26.03 54.51 26.00
N ASP A 523 27.06 53.74 25.60
CA ASP A 523 27.79 52.69 26.32
C ASP A 523 27.40 51.20 26.19
N PHE A 524 28.08 50.59 25.21
CA PHE A 524 29.09 49.53 25.41
C PHE A 524 28.76 48.02 25.38
N PHE A 525 29.57 47.37 24.53
CA PHE A 525 30.23 46.05 24.58
C PHE A 525 29.54 44.77 24.07
N TYR A 526 30.16 44.25 23.00
CA TYR A 526 30.45 42.86 22.63
C TYR A 526 30.24 41.79 23.72
N ALA A 527 29.70 40.62 23.34
CA ALA A 527 30.51 39.41 23.12
C ALA A 527 29.65 38.22 22.63
N GLU A 528 30.27 37.42 21.77
CA GLU A 528 29.91 36.07 21.32
C GLU A 528 29.62 35.09 22.48
N ILE A 529 28.69 34.15 22.30
CA ILE A 529 28.91 32.75 21.85
C ILE A 529 27.61 32.26 21.20
#